data_AF-C9Z4W8-F1
#
_entry.id   AF-C9Z4W8-F1
#
_cell.length_a   1.000
_cell.length_b   1.000
_cell.length_c   1.000
_cell.angle_alpha   90.00
_cell.angle_beta   90.00
_cell.angle_gamma   90.00
#
_symmetry.space_group_name_H-M   'P 1'
#
loop_
_entity.id
_entity.type
_entity.pdbx_description
1 polymer ?
#
loop_
_entity_poly.entity_id
_entity_poly.type
_entity_poly.pdbx_seq_one_letter_code
_entity_poly.pdbx_strand_id
1 'polypeptide(L)'
;MAGVNLLGWSYRYVGPPDLRALVRPEAEGQRIHSAADFDDWLSTLTAADLVEPFTFVIDSAGVLGLAPRRSEHVVCAGGGPVLGAGEMSFRKESGQWVVGEVSNQSTGYCPDVSSWRAVARALDTAGIDHPAGFTHEVVFRRCPACGQLNIVREEYFVCVFCDEELPQEWNVDGPGVSGPGI
;
A
#
# COMPACT_ATOMS: atom_id res chain seq x y z
N MET A 1 27.97 -0.41 -9.85
CA MET A 1 27.67 0.38 -8.64
C MET A 1 27.06 1.70 -9.07
N ALA A 2 25.77 1.72 -9.35
CA ALA A 2 25.00 2.93 -9.57
C ALA A 2 23.94 2.94 -8.47
N GLY A 3 24.07 3.85 -7.51
CA GLY A 3 23.04 4.09 -6.51
C GLY A 3 21.78 4.54 -7.22
N VAL A 4 20.76 3.68 -7.24
CA VAL A 4 19.43 4.06 -7.72
C VAL A 4 18.88 5.02 -6.69
N ASN A 5 18.74 6.28 -7.09
CA ASN A 5 18.10 7.30 -6.28
C ASN A 5 16.67 6.82 -5.97
N LEU A 6 16.40 6.45 -4.72
CA LEU A 6 15.07 6.09 -4.21
C LEU A 6 14.13 7.31 -4.10
N LEU A 7 14.64 8.49 -4.47
CA LEU A 7 13.90 9.75 -4.58
C LEU A 7 13.17 9.78 -5.93
N GLY A 8 11.88 9.47 -5.95
CA GLY A 8 11.07 9.86 -7.11
C GLY A 8 9.59 9.52 -7.07
N TRP A 9 9.20 8.39 -6.48
CA TRP A 9 7.81 7.93 -6.54
C TRP A 9 7.25 7.74 -5.13
N SER A 10 6.34 8.63 -4.76
CA SER A 10 5.46 8.47 -3.61
C SER A 10 4.02 8.61 -4.07
N TYR A 11 3.13 7.89 -3.41
CA TYR A 11 1.71 7.85 -3.69
C TYR A 11 1.00 8.81 -2.75
N ARG A 12 0.33 9.82 -3.32
CA ARG A 12 -0.55 10.69 -2.55
C ARG A 12 -1.87 9.99 -2.25
N TYR A 13 -2.48 10.37 -1.14
CA TYR A 13 -3.83 9.94 -0.83
C TYR A 13 -4.82 10.53 -1.83
N VAL A 14 -5.59 9.67 -2.50
CA VAL A 14 -6.61 9.99 -3.51
C VAL A 14 -8.02 9.58 -3.07
N GLY A 15 -8.15 8.99 -1.88
CA GLY A 15 -9.42 8.52 -1.35
C GLY A 15 -10.31 9.63 -0.77
N PRO A 16 -11.46 9.27 -0.17
CA PRO A 16 -12.41 10.21 0.40
C PRO A 16 -11.80 11.13 1.47
N PRO A 17 -12.12 12.43 1.49
CA PRO A 17 -11.58 13.38 2.47
C PRO A 17 -12.02 13.07 3.91
N ASP A 18 -13.19 12.48 4.11
CA ASP A 18 -13.72 12.15 5.43
C ASP A 18 -12.82 11.12 6.15
N LEU A 19 -12.27 10.15 5.43
CA LEU A 19 -11.32 9.17 6.01
C LEU A 19 -9.99 9.83 6.34
N ARG A 20 -9.53 10.81 5.53
CA ARG A 20 -8.35 11.61 5.85
C ARG A 20 -8.57 12.48 7.10
N ALA A 21 -9.79 12.93 7.34
CA ALA A 21 -10.13 13.72 8.53
C ALA A 21 -10.07 12.90 9.83
N LEU A 22 -10.01 11.56 9.76
CA LEU A 22 -9.83 10.66 10.91
C LEU A 22 -8.39 10.59 11.40
N VAL A 23 -7.41 11.11 10.66
CA VAL A 23 -5.99 11.05 11.04
C VAL A 23 -5.76 11.76 12.38
N ARG A 24 -5.23 11.02 13.36
CA ARG A 24 -4.81 11.50 14.67
C ARG A 24 -3.51 10.77 15.04
N PRO A 25 -2.55 11.41 15.73
CA PRO A 25 -1.27 10.78 16.07
C PRO A 25 -1.40 9.44 16.79
N GLU A 26 -2.42 9.29 17.64
CA GLU A 26 -2.65 8.10 18.47
C GLU A 26 -3.24 6.92 17.68
N ALA A 27 -3.72 7.17 16.46
CA ALA A 27 -4.32 6.17 15.59
C ALA A 27 -3.38 5.73 14.46
N GLU A 28 -2.18 6.32 14.38
CA GLU A 28 -1.19 5.92 13.36
C GLU A 28 -0.76 4.47 13.51
N GLY A 29 -0.31 3.88 12.41
CA GLY A 29 0.19 2.51 12.43
C GLY A 29 1.49 2.42 13.23
N GLN A 30 1.68 1.30 13.92
CA GLN A 30 2.90 0.99 14.62
C GLN A 30 4.06 0.94 13.64
N ARG A 31 5.14 1.69 13.94
CA ARG A 31 6.37 1.68 13.15
C ARG A 31 7.22 0.48 13.55
N ILE A 32 7.58 -0.34 12.57
CA ILE A 32 8.35 -1.56 12.74
C ILE A 32 9.72 -1.34 12.12
N HIS A 33 10.74 -1.20 12.96
CA HIS A 33 12.13 -1.06 12.53
C HIS A 33 12.92 -2.36 12.65
N SER A 34 12.40 -3.33 13.40
CA SER A 34 13.07 -4.61 13.67
C SER A 34 12.08 -5.73 13.96
N ALA A 35 12.57 -6.97 13.94
CA ALA A 35 11.78 -8.14 14.33
C ALA A 35 11.37 -8.09 15.81
N ALA A 36 12.17 -7.45 16.67
CA ALA A 36 11.82 -7.23 18.07
C ALA A 36 10.66 -6.25 18.21
N ASP A 37 10.67 -5.14 17.47
CA ASP A 37 9.54 -4.19 17.43
C ASP A 37 8.25 -4.89 16.98
N PHE A 38 8.38 -5.80 16.02
CA PHE A 38 7.27 -6.59 15.51
C PHE A 38 6.74 -7.57 16.56
N ASP A 39 7.61 -8.37 17.21
CA ASP A 39 7.23 -9.27 18.30
C ASP A 39 6.55 -8.50 19.46
N ASP A 40 7.13 -7.37 19.86
CA ASP A 40 6.59 -6.51 20.92
C ASP A 40 5.20 -6.00 20.56
N TRP A 41 5.02 -5.51 19.33
CA TRP A 41 3.72 -5.02 18.88
C TRP A 41 2.67 -6.13 18.80
N LEU A 42 2.99 -7.28 18.21
CA LEU A 42 2.07 -8.42 18.13
C LEU A 42 1.64 -8.90 19.52
N SER A 43 2.50 -8.79 20.54
CA SER A 43 2.15 -9.16 21.92
C SER A 43 1.03 -8.29 22.53
N THR A 44 0.77 -7.12 21.95
CA THR A 44 -0.32 -6.21 22.37
C THR A 44 -1.67 -6.53 21.71
N LEU A 45 -1.68 -7.38 20.68
CA LEU A 45 -2.86 -7.65 19.86
C LEU A 45 -3.66 -8.85 20.38
N THR A 46 -4.94 -8.90 20.01
CA THR A 46 -5.78 -10.05 20.35
C THR A 46 -5.55 -11.21 19.38
N ALA A 47 -5.88 -12.43 19.80
CA ALA A 47 -5.83 -13.60 18.91
C ALA A 47 -6.71 -13.45 17.66
N ALA A 48 -7.78 -12.65 17.73
CA ALA A 48 -8.64 -12.36 16.58
C ALA A 48 -7.97 -11.41 15.57
N ASP A 49 -7.13 -10.48 16.03
CA ASP A 49 -6.37 -9.60 15.13
C ASP A 49 -5.28 -10.37 14.38
N LEU A 50 -4.64 -11.34 15.06
CA LEU A 50 -3.53 -12.12 14.49
C LEU A 50 -3.91 -13.06 13.35
N VAL A 51 -5.19 -13.41 13.20
CA VAL A 51 -5.67 -14.29 12.11
C VAL A 51 -6.08 -13.51 10.86
N GLU A 52 -6.26 -12.20 10.97
CA GLU A 52 -6.62 -11.33 9.86
C GLU A 52 -5.38 -10.69 9.23
N PRO A 53 -5.40 -10.35 7.93
CA PRO A 53 -4.36 -9.52 7.33
C PRO A 53 -4.27 -8.14 8.01
N PHE A 54 -3.06 -7.61 8.15
CA PHE A 54 -2.82 -6.26 8.64
C PHE A 54 -2.87 -5.24 7.52
N THR A 55 -3.43 -4.07 7.82
CA THR A 55 -3.24 -2.87 7.00
C THR A 55 -1.78 -2.46 7.11
N PHE A 56 -1.08 -2.28 6.00
CA PHE A 56 0.28 -1.76 6.00
C PHE A 56 0.45 -0.53 5.12
N VAL A 57 1.45 0.28 5.48
CA VAL A 57 2.01 1.35 4.64
C VAL A 57 3.53 1.33 4.76
N ILE A 58 4.21 1.73 3.70
CA ILE A 58 5.62 2.13 3.75
C ILE A 58 5.63 3.65 3.75
N ASP A 59 6.04 4.26 4.85
CA ASP A 59 6.05 5.71 4.95
C ASP A 59 7.11 6.34 4.02
N SER A 60 7.15 7.68 3.98
CA SER A 60 8.12 8.42 3.16
C SER A 60 9.57 8.24 3.61
N ALA A 61 9.81 7.76 4.84
CA ALA A 61 11.14 7.40 5.34
C ALA A 61 11.53 5.95 4.98
N GLY A 62 10.62 5.17 4.38
CA GLY A 62 10.85 3.77 4.04
C GLY A 62 10.58 2.80 5.19
N VAL A 63 9.91 3.24 6.25
CA VAL A 63 9.61 2.42 7.43
C VAL A 63 8.26 1.73 7.25
N LEU A 64 8.19 0.46 7.67
CA LEU A 64 6.95 -0.31 7.71
C LEU A 64 6.05 0.21 8.84
N GLY A 65 4.87 0.71 8.48
CA GLY A 65 3.78 1.00 9.40
C GLY A 65 2.72 -0.10 9.32
N LEU A 66 2.33 -0.66 10.46
CA LEU A 66 1.28 -1.69 10.55
C LEU A 66 0.11 -1.24 11.43
N ALA A 67 -1.09 -1.62 11.03
CA ALA A 67 -2.29 -1.46 11.83
C ALA A 67 -3.18 -2.70 11.71
N PRO A 68 -4.04 -2.99 12.69
CA PRO A 68 -5.03 -4.07 12.58
C PRO A 68 -5.89 -3.97 11.32
N ARG A 69 -6.47 -5.09 10.90
CA ARG A 69 -7.37 -5.16 9.74
C ARG A 69 -8.48 -4.10 9.85
N ARG A 70 -8.89 -3.55 8.70
CA ARG A 70 -9.95 -2.51 8.57
C ARG A 70 -9.56 -1.14 9.12
N SER A 71 -8.30 -0.95 9.54
CA SER A 71 -7.75 0.39 9.68
C SER A 71 -7.60 1.03 8.30
N GLU A 72 -7.89 2.33 8.22
CA GLU A 72 -7.70 3.11 7.00
C GLU A 72 -6.21 3.30 6.73
N HIS A 73 -5.73 3.03 5.50
CA HIS A 73 -4.33 3.24 5.14
C HIS A 73 -3.87 4.68 5.40
N VAL A 74 -4.75 5.66 5.18
CA VAL A 74 -4.43 7.09 5.41
C VAL A 74 -4.23 7.41 6.88
N VAL A 75 -4.94 6.72 7.77
CA VAL A 75 -4.75 6.83 9.22
C VAL A 75 -3.45 6.13 9.60
N CYS A 76 -3.20 4.92 9.09
CA CYS A 76 -1.94 4.19 9.30
C CYS A 76 -0.70 5.00 8.88
N ALA A 77 -0.81 5.80 7.82
CA ALA A 77 0.23 6.67 7.27
C ALA A 77 0.36 8.05 7.95
N GLY A 78 -0.46 8.37 8.95
CA GLY A 78 -0.49 9.72 9.52
C GLY A 78 -0.90 10.81 8.52
N GLY A 79 -1.64 10.45 7.48
CA GLY A 79 -2.12 11.34 6.42
C GLY A 79 -1.06 11.78 5.39
N GLY A 80 0.18 11.28 5.51
CA GLY A 80 1.28 11.58 4.59
C GLY A 80 1.23 10.76 3.28
N PRO A 81 2.08 11.11 2.29
CA PRO A 81 2.31 10.24 1.15
C PRO A 81 3.10 8.99 1.56
N VAL A 82 2.92 7.91 0.80
CA VAL A 82 3.50 6.58 1.09
C VAL A 82 4.34 6.10 -0.09
N LEU A 83 5.29 5.20 0.16
CA LEU A 83 6.03 4.49 -0.89
C LEU A 83 5.36 3.15 -1.28
N GLY A 84 4.41 2.69 -0.48
CA GLY A 84 3.59 1.51 -0.71
C GLY A 84 2.48 1.42 0.33
N ALA A 85 1.39 0.73 0.00
CA ALA A 85 0.27 0.51 0.91
C ALA A 85 -0.52 -0.73 0.47
N GLY A 86 -1.14 -1.41 1.42
CA GLY A 86 -2.00 -2.54 1.12
C GLY A 86 -2.26 -3.40 2.35
N GLU A 87 -2.36 -4.71 2.15
CA GLU A 87 -2.66 -5.68 3.19
C GLU A 87 -1.60 -6.79 3.21
N MET A 88 -1.20 -7.25 4.39
CA MET A 88 -0.28 -8.38 4.54
C MET A 88 -0.60 -9.26 5.76
N SER A 89 -0.45 -10.58 5.61
CA SER A 89 -0.51 -11.53 6.72
C SER A 89 0.90 -12.01 7.08
N PHE A 90 1.08 -12.45 8.32
CA PHE A 90 2.36 -12.97 8.80
C PHE A 90 2.18 -14.34 9.42
N ARG A 91 3.23 -15.14 9.34
CA ARG A 91 3.32 -16.43 10.01
C ARG A 91 4.75 -16.66 10.49
N LYS A 92 4.90 -17.56 11.46
CA LYS A 92 6.22 -17.92 11.99
C LYS A 92 6.68 -19.23 11.34
N GLU A 93 7.85 -19.22 10.70
CA GLU A 93 8.48 -20.40 10.11
C GLU A 93 9.86 -20.59 10.73
N SER A 94 10.11 -21.76 11.33
CA SER A 94 11.40 -22.07 11.97
C SER A 94 11.90 -20.99 12.96
N GLY A 95 10.97 -20.29 13.62
CA GLY A 95 11.26 -19.22 14.57
C GLY A 95 11.47 -17.83 13.96
N GLN A 96 11.43 -17.67 12.64
CA GLN A 96 11.50 -16.39 11.93
C GLN A 96 10.11 -15.94 11.46
N TRP A 97 9.89 -14.63 11.39
CA TRP A 97 8.67 -14.07 10.82
C TRP A 97 8.76 -14.03 9.30
N VAL A 98 7.71 -14.51 8.66
CA VAL A 98 7.57 -14.54 7.20
C VAL A 98 6.24 -13.92 6.81
N VAL A 99 6.25 -13.07 5.79
CA VAL A 99 5.02 -12.60 5.13
C VAL A 99 4.35 -13.78 4.44
N GLY A 100 3.11 -14.08 4.84
CA GLY A 100 2.31 -15.16 4.27
C GLY A 100 1.68 -14.77 2.94
N GLU A 101 0.77 -13.81 2.98
CA GLU A 101 0.14 -13.18 1.81
C GLU A 101 0.38 -11.67 1.86
N VAL A 102 0.53 -11.03 0.70
CA VAL A 102 0.71 -9.58 0.60
C VAL A 102 0.14 -9.05 -0.70
N SER A 103 -0.61 -7.96 -0.60
CA SER A 103 -1.23 -7.26 -1.73
C SER A 103 -0.95 -5.77 -1.66
N ASN A 104 -0.94 -5.09 -2.81
CA ASN A 104 -0.91 -3.63 -2.90
C ASN A 104 -2.33 -3.02 -2.86
N GLN A 105 -3.30 -3.75 -2.31
CA GLN A 105 -4.71 -3.34 -2.32
C GLN A 105 -4.97 -2.20 -1.32
N SER A 106 -4.78 -0.96 -1.78
CA SER A 106 -5.21 0.24 -1.08
C SER A 106 -6.03 1.12 -2.01
N THR A 107 -7.32 1.27 -1.76
CA THR A 107 -8.20 2.15 -2.56
C THR A 107 -7.96 3.64 -2.25
N GLY A 108 -7.31 3.94 -1.12
CA GLY A 108 -6.96 5.31 -0.72
C GLY A 108 -5.67 5.82 -1.36
N TYR A 109 -4.68 4.96 -1.61
CA TYR A 109 -3.39 5.34 -2.20
C TYR A 109 -3.14 4.76 -3.60
N CYS A 110 -3.77 3.63 -3.91
CA CYS A 110 -3.68 2.95 -5.21
C CYS A 110 -2.26 2.74 -5.72
N PRO A 111 -1.31 2.20 -4.93
CA PRO A 111 0.08 2.11 -5.33
C PRO A 111 0.29 1.17 -6.52
N ASP A 112 1.23 1.50 -7.40
CA ASP A 112 1.60 0.65 -8.53
C ASP A 112 2.31 -0.63 -8.08
N VAL A 113 2.32 -1.68 -8.91
CA VAL A 113 3.03 -2.94 -8.63
C VAL A 113 4.53 -2.73 -8.38
N SER A 114 5.12 -1.69 -9.00
CA SER A 114 6.51 -1.29 -8.75
C SER A 114 6.79 -0.85 -7.31
N SER A 115 5.76 -0.50 -6.52
CA SER A 115 5.87 -0.21 -5.09
C SER A 115 6.43 -1.39 -4.28
N TRP A 116 6.35 -2.62 -4.81
CA TRP A 116 6.93 -3.81 -4.21
C TRP A 116 8.38 -3.60 -3.76
N ARG A 117 9.18 -2.86 -4.55
CA ARG A 117 10.58 -2.58 -4.22
C ARG A 117 10.74 -1.85 -2.88
N ALA A 118 9.81 -0.96 -2.54
CA ALA A 118 9.82 -0.26 -1.26
C ALA A 118 9.36 -1.18 -0.12
N VAL A 119 8.35 -2.02 -0.38
CA VAL A 119 7.84 -3.02 0.57
C VAL A 119 8.92 -4.02 0.95
N ALA A 120 9.58 -4.64 -0.04
CA ALA A 120 10.67 -5.58 0.17
C ALA A 120 11.80 -4.97 1.01
N ARG A 121 12.28 -3.76 0.67
CA ARG A 121 13.34 -3.10 1.45
C ARG A 121 12.94 -2.81 2.90
N ALA A 122 11.68 -2.45 3.15
CA ALA A 122 11.20 -2.18 4.49
C ALA A 122 11.12 -3.49 5.31
N LEU A 123 10.69 -4.59 4.70
CA LEU A 123 10.66 -5.92 5.31
C LEU A 123 12.08 -6.45 5.58
N ASP A 124 13.01 -6.29 4.62
CA ASP A 124 14.44 -6.60 4.79
C ASP A 124 15.02 -5.83 6.00
N THR A 125 14.71 -4.54 6.10
CA THR A 125 15.18 -3.68 7.20
C THR A 125 14.60 -4.14 8.54
N ALA A 126 13.32 -4.53 8.56
CA ALA A 126 12.65 -5.07 9.74
C ALA A 126 13.10 -6.51 10.09
N GLY A 127 13.87 -7.18 9.23
CA GLY A 127 14.26 -8.58 9.43
C GLY A 127 13.08 -9.56 9.32
N ILE A 128 12.12 -9.27 8.43
CA ILE A 128 10.96 -10.10 8.15
C ILE A 128 11.14 -10.70 6.75
N ASP A 129 11.15 -12.03 6.65
CA ASP A 129 11.26 -12.72 5.37
C ASP A 129 10.01 -12.50 4.52
N HIS A 130 10.18 -12.47 3.19
CA HIS A 130 9.09 -12.11 2.29
C HIS A 130 9.17 -12.84 0.94
N PRO A 131 8.04 -12.97 0.22
CA PRO A 131 8.01 -13.52 -1.14
C PRO A 131 8.82 -12.64 -2.13
N ALA A 132 9.02 -13.09 -3.37
CA ALA A 132 9.77 -12.30 -4.36
C ALA A 132 9.00 -11.07 -4.91
N GLY A 133 7.68 -11.03 -4.67
CA GLY A 133 6.73 -10.06 -5.22
C GLY A 133 5.45 -10.02 -4.37
N PHE A 134 4.50 -9.16 -4.75
CA PHE A 134 3.15 -9.25 -4.20
C PHE A 134 2.56 -10.63 -4.52
N THR A 135 1.97 -11.30 -3.53
CA THR A 135 1.25 -12.57 -3.79
C THR A 135 -0.07 -12.31 -4.50
N HIS A 136 -0.63 -11.12 -4.31
CA HIS A 136 -1.84 -10.64 -4.98
C HIS A 136 -1.63 -9.21 -5.47
N GLU A 137 -1.40 -9.06 -6.78
CA GLU A 137 -1.23 -7.77 -7.43
C GLU A 137 -2.56 -7.14 -7.83
N VAL A 138 -2.69 -5.83 -7.62
CA VAL A 138 -3.84 -5.02 -8.01
C VAL A 138 -3.34 -3.87 -8.88
N VAL A 139 -3.73 -3.87 -10.15
CA VAL A 139 -3.31 -2.84 -11.11
C VAL A 139 -4.36 -1.73 -11.14
N PHE A 140 -4.10 -0.63 -10.44
CA PHE A 140 -4.99 0.53 -10.41
C PHE A 140 -4.74 1.48 -11.59
N ARG A 141 -5.82 1.92 -12.25
CA ARG A 141 -5.76 2.95 -13.29
C ARG A 141 -6.88 3.96 -13.11
N ARG A 142 -6.62 5.23 -13.38
CA ARG A 142 -7.65 6.26 -13.46
C ARG A 142 -8.03 6.45 -14.93
N CYS A 143 -9.32 6.31 -15.26
CA CYS A 143 -9.77 6.57 -16.62
C CYS A 143 -9.60 8.07 -16.96
N PRO A 144 -8.88 8.44 -18.03
CA PRO A 144 -8.74 9.83 -18.45
C PRO A 144 -10.06 10.46 -18.90
N ALA A 145 -11.00 9.66 -19.43
CA ALA A 145 -12.26 10.15 -19.97
C ALA A 145 -13.31 10.44 -18.88
N CYS A 146 -13.53 9.50 -17.95
CA CYS A 146 -14.59 9.63 -16.93
C CYS A 146 -14.07 9.86 -15.50
N GLY A 147 -12.74 9.85 -15.30
CA GLY A 147 -12.09 10.07 -14.00
C GLY A 147 -12.21 8.92 -12.99
N GLN A 148 -12.95 7.85 -13.32
CA GLN A 148 -13.19 6.72 -12.43
C GLN A 148 -11.92 5.88 -12.20
N LEU A 149 -11.77 5.40 -10.98
CA LEU A 149 -10.72 4.44 -10.62
C LEU A 149 -11.15 3.03 -11.07
N ASN A 150 -10.24 2.34 -11.73
CA ASN A 150 -10.41 1.00 -12.24
C ASN A 150 -9.36 0.05 -11.65
N ILE A 151 -9.72 -1.22 -11.55
CA ILE A 151 -8.79 -2.33 -11.33
C ILE A 151 -8.71 -3.09 -12.64
N VAL A 152 -7.54 -3.09 -13.27
CA VAL A 152 -7.27 -3.87 -14.48
C VAL A 152 -7.16 -5.35 -14.10
N ARG A 153 -7.84 -6.22 -14.84
CA ARG A 153 -7.78 -7.68 -14.69
C ARG A 153 -7.31 -8.28 -16.00
N GLU A 154 -6.49 -9.34 -15.92
CA GLU A 154 -6.07 -10.12 -17.09
C GLU A 154 -5.44 -9.25 -18.20
N GLU A 155 -4.71 -8.20 -17.81
CA GLU A 155 -4.09 -7.23 -18.73
C GLU A 155 -5.07 -6.52 -19.68
N TYR A 156 -6.36 -6.49 -19.34
CA TYR A 156 -7.40 -5.84 -20.14
C TYR A 156 -7.60 -4.38 -19.70
N PHE A 157 -6.90 -3.47 -20.38
CA PHE A 157 -6.87 -2.03 -20.08
C PHE A 157 -8.07 -1.28 -20.67
N VAL A 158 -9.27 -1.59 -20.18
CA VAL A 158 -10.52 -0.91 -20.58
C VAL A 158 -11.30 -0.48 -19.35
N CYS A 159 -11.85 0.74 -19.38
CA CYS A 159 -12.64 1.29 -18.30
C CYS A 159 -13.99 0.58 -18.19
N VAL A 160 -14.29 -0.02 -17.04
CA VAL A 160 -15.56 -0.74 -16.82
C VAL A 160 -16.79 0.19 -16.79
N PHE A 161 -16.58 1.50 -16.70
CA PHE A 161 -17.66 2.50 -16.56
C PHE A 161 -18.03 3.17 -17.88
N CYS A 162 -17.11 3.28 -18.84
CA CYS A 162 -17.36 4.00 -20.09
C CYS A 162 -16.69 3.37 -21.32
N ASP A 163 -16.13 2.17 -21.20
CA ASP A 163 -15.49 1.38 -22.27
C ASP A 163 -14.28 2.04 -22.98
N GLU A 164 -13.80 3.18 -22.47
CA GLU A 164 -12.60 3.86 -22.97
C GLU A 164 -11.30 3.12 -22.56
N GLU A 165 -10.28 3.22 -23.40
CA GLU A 165 -8.96 2.64 -23.13
C GLU A 165 -8.32 3.26 -21.88
N LEU A 166 -7.72 2.41 -21.04
CA LEU A 166 -6.98 2.82 -19.85
C LEU A 166 -5.48 2.94 -20.15
N PRO A 167 -4.77 3.88 -19.51
CA PRO A 167 -3.32 3.98 -19.65
C PRO A 167 -2.60 2.70 -19.21
N GLN A 168 -1.56 2.31 -19.96
CA GLN A 168 -0.69 1.19 -19.57
C GLN A 168 0.18 1.54 -18.37
N GLU A 169 0.60 2.79 -18.26
CA GLU A 169 1.36 3.31 -17.12
C GLU A 169 0.44 3.76 -16.00
N TRP A 170 0.94 3.71 -14.77
CA TRP A 170 0.20 4.17 -13.60
C TRP A 170 -0.05 5.68 -13.64
N ASN A 171 -1.29 6.11 -13.37
CA ASN A 171 -1.71 7.51 -13.52
C ASN A 171 -2.66 8.02 -12.43
N VAL A 172 -2.72 7.35 -11.27
CA VAL A 172 -3.86 7.53 -10.34
C VAL A 172 -3.80 8.83 -9.54
N ASP A 173 -2.63 9.25 -9.08
CA ASP A 173 -2.47 10.45 -8.25
C ASP A 173 -2.04 11.71 -9.01
N GLY A 174 -1.75 11.59 -10.31
CA GLY A 174 -1.40 12.71 -11.19
C GLY A 174 -2.51 13.76 -11.28
N PRO A 175 -2.22 15.01 -11.70
CA PRO A 175 -3.26 15.99 -11.94
C PRO A 175 -4.21 15.41 -12.99
N GLY A 176 -5.47 15.18 -12.60
CA GLY A 176 -6.47 14.63 -13.51
C GLY A 176 -6.50 15.45 -14.79
N VAL A 177 -6.35 14.80 -15.94
CA VAL A 177 -6.49 15.48 -17.23
C VAL A 177 -7.93 15.98 -17.32
N SER A 178 -8.10 17.29 -17.24
CA SER A 178 -9.36 17.94 -17.59
C SER A 178 -9.69 17.53 -19.03
N GLY A 179 -10.79 16.81 -19.24
CA GLY A 179 -11.30 16.50 -20.58
C GLY A 179 -11.51 17.79 -21.40
N PRO A 180 -11.55 17.69 -22.74
CA PRO A 180 -11.71 18.86 -23.59
C PRO A 180 -13.07 19.52 -23.29
N GLY A 181 -13.02 20.77 -22.84
CA GLY A 181 -14.22 21.59 -22.69
C GLY A 181 -14.95 21.66 -24.04
N ILE A 182 -16.24 21.33 -23.99
CA ILE A 182 -17.19 21.54 -25.09
C ILE A 182 -17.61 23.00 -25.09
#